data_AF-A0A9Q8VDA1-F1
#
_entry.id   AF-A0A9Q8VDA1-F1
#
_cell.length_a   1.000
_cell.length_b   1.000
_cell.length_c   1.000
_cell.angle_alpha   90.00
_cell.angle_beta   90.00
_cell.angle_gamma   90.00
#
_symmetry.space_group_name_H-M   'P 1'
#
loop_
_entity.id
_entity.type
_entity.pdbx_description
1 polymer ?
#
loop_
_entity_poly.entity_id
_entity_poly.type
_entity_poly.pdbx_seq_one_letter_code
_entity_poly.pdbx_strand_id
1 'polypeptide(L)'
;MASDKVPTLHSLEKPEDLKQLMRQDRGEDCLSCKIVGSGAFFGLAAYSYISGMSQLEKQRAVILQKNSMFGMRSRRLGIAGISLGLAYMGMWRAFR
;
A
#
# COMPACT_ATOMS: atom_id res chain seq x y z
N MET A 1 22.79 -9.18 15.71
CA MET A 1 23.45 -9.98 16.76
C MET A 1 22.39 -10.42 17.74
N ALA A 2 22.03 -11.70 17.72
CA ALA A 2 21.09 -12.30 18.65
C ALA A 2 21.80 -12.43 19.98
N SER A 3 21.43 -11.59 20.94
CA SER A 3 21.97 -11.67 22.29
C SER A 3 21.22 -12.78 23.03
N ASP A 4 21.96 -13.80 23.43
CA ASP A 4 21.53 -14.92 24.27
C ASP A 4 20.77 -14.45 25.52
N LYS A 5 19.44 -14.59 25.50
CA LYS A 5 18.65 -14.68 26.72
C LYS A 5 18.12 -16.10 26.80
N VAL A 6 18.88 -16.97 27.44
CA VAL A 6 18.38 -18.30 27.84
C VAL A 6 17.23 -18.05 28.83
N PRO A 7 15.97 -18.41 28.50
CA PRO A 7 14.84 -18.14 29.37
C PRO A 7 14.91 -19.03 30.62
N THR A 8 14.57 -18.48 31.79
CA THR A 8 14.48 -19.24 33.05
C THR A 8 13.29 -20.21 32.98
N LEU A 9 13.40 -21.39 33.61
CA LEU A 9 12.35 -22.44 33.57
C LEU A 9 10.95 -21.93 33.97
N HIS A 10 10.89 -20.93 34.86
CA HIS A 10 9.66 -20.28 35.29
C HIS A 10 8.91 -19.54 34.16
N SER A 11 9.61 -19.18 33.08
CA SER A 11 9.07 -18.54 31.88
C SER A 11 8.38 -19.54 30.95
N LEU A 12 8.78 -20.82 31.01
CA LEU A 12 8.27 -21.92 30.17
C LEU A 12 6.98 -22.56 30.74
N GLU A 13 6.77 -22.45 32.05
CA GLU A 13 5.64 -23.07 32.76
C GLU A 13 4.37 -22.20 32.77
N LYS A 14 4.48 -20.93 32.35
CA LYS A 14 3.32 -20.06 32.21
C LYS A 14 2.54 -20.47 30.95
N PRO A 15 1.23 -20.73 31.02
CA PRO A 15 0.43 -20.85 29.80
C PRO A 15 0.51 -19.50 29.08
N GLU A 16 1.28 -19.43 28.00
CA GLU A 16 1.38 -18.21 27.21
C GLU A 16 -0.02 -17.85 26.69
N ASP A 17 -0.43 -16.61 26.91
CA ASP A 17 -1.75 -16.17 26.48
C ASP A 17 -1.78 -16.18 24.95
N LEU A 18 -2.49 -17.16 24.38
CA LEU A 18 -2.56 -17.38 22.94
C LEU A 18 -3.03 -16.12 22.19
N LYS A 19 -3.86 -15.27 22.82
CA LYS A 19 -4.25 -13.99 22.23
C LYS A 19 -3.10 -13.01 22.20
N GLN A 20 -2.21 -13.03 23.18
CA GLN A 20 -1.04 -12.15 23.24
C GLN A 20 0.02 -12.59 22.21
N LEU A 21 0.27 -13.90 22.07
CA LEU A 21 1.12 -14.46 21.01
C LEU A 21 0.56 -14.17 19.61
N MET A 22 -0.72 -14.47 19.37
CA MET A 22 -1.36 -14.14 18.09
C MET A 22 -1.38 -12.63 17.82
N ARG A 23 -1.40 -11.79 18.87
CA ARG A 23 -1.35 -10.33 18.73
C ARG A 23 0.09 -9.84 18.59
N GLN A 24 1.10 -10.57 19.02
CA GLN A 24 2.50 -10.31 18.70
C GLN A 24 2.83 -10.70 17.26
N ASP A 25 2.25 -11.80 16.77
CA ASP A 25 2.35 -12.25 15.37
C ASP A 25 1.53 -11.37 14.41
N ARG A 26 0.38 -10.82 14.86
CA ARG A 26 -0.51 -9.97 14.05
C ARG A 26 -0.32 -8.47 14.24
N GLY A 27 0.34 -8.05 15.32
CA GLY A 27 0.11 -6.73 15.92
C GLY A 27 0.87 -5.59 15.32
N GLU A 28 2.04 -5.84 14.75
CA GLU A 28 2.85 -4.80 14.14
C GLU A 28 3.39 -5.41 12.85
N ASP A 29 2.89 -4.98 11.68
CA ASP A 29 3.66 -5.16 10.46
C ASP A 29 5.10 -4.75 10.82
N CYS A 30 6.06 -5.68 10.80
CA CYS A 30 7.45 -5.39 11.13
C CYS A 30 7.84 -4.06 10.46
N LEU A 31 8.64 -3.20 11.10
CA LEU A 31 9.01 -1.89 10.51
C LEU A 31 9.40 -2.02 9.02
N SER A 32 10.11 -3.10 8.68
CA SER A 32 10.42 -3.50 7.31
C SER A 32 9.19 -3.75 6.42
N CYS A 33 8.18 -4.50 6.88
CA CYS A 33 6.92 -4.74 6.19
C CYS A 33 6.08 -3.46 6.01
N LYS A 34 6.06 -2.56 7.00
CA LYS A 34 5.43 -1.23 6.86
C LYS A 34 6.11 -0.40 5.78
N ILE A 35 7.44 -0.34 5.79
CA ILE A 35 8.23 0.43 4.83
C ILE A 35 8.06 -0.13 3.41
N VAL A 36 8.21 -1.45 3.24
CA VAL A 36 8.09 -2.09 1.93
C VAL A 36 6.65 -2.02 1.42
N GLY A 37 5.66 -2.31 2.27
CA GLY A 37 4.24 -2.26 1.91
C GLY A 37 3.81 -0.85 1.52
N SER A 38 4.08 0.14 2.37
CA SER A 38 3.75 1.54 2.07
C SER A 38 4.51 2.05 0.84
N GLY A 39 5.82 1.76 0.74
CA GLY A 39 6.66 2.13 -0.40
C GLY A 39 6.14 1.57 -1.73
N ALA A 40 5.68 0.31 -1.74
CA ALA A 40 5.09 -0.30 -2.92
C ALA A 40 3.80 0.44 -3.35
N PHE A 41 2.90 0.74 -2.42
CA PHE A 41 1.67 1.47 -2.71
C PHE A 41 1.92 2.89 -3.20
N PHE A 42 2.85 3.62 -2.58
CA PHE A 42 3.24 4.96 -3.04
C PHE A 42 3.92 4.93 -4.41
N GLY A 43 4.81 3.96 -4.64
CA GLY A 43 5.46 3.76 -5.94
C GLY A 43 4.45 3.48 -7.05
N LEU A 44 3.48 2.59 -6.79
CA LEU A 44 2.39 2.30 -7.72
C LEU A 44 1.50 3.51 -7.93
N ALA A 45 1.15 4.27 -6.88
CA ALA A 45 0.35 5.48 -7.00
C ALA A 45 1.01 6.51 -7.94
N ALA A 46 2.30 6.77 -7.72
CA ALA A 46 3.08 7.70 -8.54
C ALA A 46 3.22 7.19 -9.99
N TYR A 47 3.56 5.91 -10.17
CA TYR A 47 3.68 5.31 -11.48
C TYR A 47 2.36 5.34 -12.26
N SER A 48 1.25 4.96 -11.64
CA SER A 48 -0.08 4.99 -12.26
C SER A 48 -0.48 6.41 -12.67
N TYR A 49 -0.14 7.41 -11.87
CA TYR A 49 -0.45 8.81 -12.21
C TYR A 49 0.36 9.28 -13.42
N ILE A 50 1.69 9.14 -13.37
CA ILE A 50 2.59 9.63 -14.42
C ILE A 50 2.35 8.86 -15.73
N SER A 51 2.35 7.52 -15.66
CA SER A 51 2.12 6.67 -16.82
C SER A 51 0.72 6.87 -17.39
N GLY A 52 -0.31 6.88 -16.54
CA GLY A 52 -1.69 7.07 -16.95
C GLY A 52 -1.89 8.41 -17.66
N MET A 53 -1.34 9.50 -17.13
CA MET A 53 -1.45 10.83 -17.73
C MET A 53 -0.72 10.91 -19.08
N SER A 54 0.48 10.33 -19.18
CA SER A 54 1.25 10.31 -20.44
C SER A 54 0.56 9.49 -21.54
N GLN A 55 -0.08 8.37 -21.19
CA GLN A 55 -0.87 7.57 -22.13
C GLN A 55 -2.12 8.33 -22.58
N LEU A 56 -2.76 9.05 -21.65
CA LEU A 56 -3.93 9.87 -21.97
C LEU A 56 -3.62 11.03 -22.92
N GLU A 57 -2.45 11.66 -22.78
CA GLU A 57 -2.00 12.71 -23.70
C GLU A 57 -1.72 12.17 -25.09
N LYS A 58 -1.02 11.04 -25.20
CA LYS A 58 -0.74 10.38 -26.49
C LYS A 58 -2.04 10.00 -27.21
N GLN A 59 -3.06 9.58 -26.47
CA GLN A 59 -4.36 9.22 -27.04
C GLN A 59 -5.33 10.40 -27.19
N ARG A 60 -4.94 11.62 -26.80
CA ARG A 60 -5.82 12.79 -26.78
C ARG A 60 -6.40 13.11 -28.16
N ALA A 61 -5.61 13.03 -29.22
CA ALA A 61 -6.06 13.28 -30.59
C ALA A 61 -7.12 12.27 -31.05
N VAL A 62 -6.93 10.99 -30.73
CA VAL A 62 -7.88 9.92 -31.03
C VAL A 62 -9.17 10.09 -30.23
N ILE A 63 -9.07 10.47 -28.95
CA ILE A 63 -10.23 10.66 -28.07
C ILE A 63 -11.08 11.86 -28.52
N LEU A 64 -10.43 12.95 -28.97
CA LEU A 64 -11.11 14.11 -29.52
C LEU A 64 -11.83 13.78 -30.84
N GLN A 65 -11.22 12.96 -31.71
CA GLN A 65 -11.88 12.48 -32.93
C GLN A 65 -13.08 11.57 -32.66
N LYS A 66 -13.02 10.75 -31.60
CA LYS A 66 -14.05 9.74 -31.31
C LYS A 66 -15.32 10.30 -30.64
N ASN A 67 -15.40 11.59 -30.36
CA ASN A 67 -16.59 12.28 -29.80
C ASN A 67 -17.32 11.46 -28.70
N SER A 68 -16.54 10.90 -27.78
CA SER A 68 -17.04 9.96 -26.77
C SER A 68 -17.79 10.69 -25.65
N MET A 69 -18.99 10.20 -25.30
CA MET A 69 -19.80 10.66 -24.16
C MET A 69 -19.01 10.73 -22.83
N PHE A 70 -18.06 9.81 -22.65
CA PHE A 70 -17.10 9.83 -21.55
C PHE A 70 -15.81 10.51 -22.03
N GLY A 71 -15.83 11.84 -22.03
CA GLY A 71 -14.71 12.66 -22.51
C GLY A 71 -13.41 12.52 -21.71
N MET A 72 -12.39 13.31 -22.07
CA MET A 72 -11.06 13.29 -21.44
C MET A 72 -11.08 13.43 -19.90
N ARG A 73 -12.06 14.15 -19.35
CA ARG A 73 -12.16 14.40 -17.90
C ARG A 73 -12.47 13.14 -17.09
N SER A 74 -13.35 12.26 -17.56
CA SER A 74 -13.68 11.03 -16.82
C SER A 74 -12.47 10.10 -16.71
N ARG A 75 -11.69 9.99 -17.79
CA ARG A 75 -10.47 9.18 -17.81
C ARG A 75 -9.38 9.73 -16.89
N ARG A 76 -9.22 11.07 -16.84
CA ARG A 76 -8.32 11.73 -15.87
C ARG A 76 -8.75 11.48 -14.43
N LEU A 77 -10.06 11.58 -14.15
CA LEU A 77 -10.60 11.32 -12.82
C LEU A 77 -10.43 9.85 -12.42
N GLY A 78 -10.56 8.90 -13.36
CA GLY A 78 -10.29 7.49 -13.10
C GLY A 78 -8.83 7.24 -12.69
N ILE A 79 -7.88 7.77 -13.44
CA ILE A 79 -6.45 7.64 -13.12
C ILE A 79 -6.16 8.31 -11.77
N ALA A 80 -6.61 9.55 -11.58
CA ALA A 80 -6.40 10.28 -10.33
C ALA A 80 -7.04 9.56 -9.12
N GLY A 81 -8.22 8.97 -9.29
CA GLY A 81 -8.90 8.20 -8.26
C GLY A 81 -8.15 6.93 -7.87
N ILE A 82 -7.63 6.18 -8.85
CA ILE A 82 -6.81 4.99 -8.60
C ILE A 82 -5.51 5.38 -7.89
N SER A 83 -4.83 6.43 -8.37
CA SER A 83 -3.61 6.95 -7.73
C SER A 83 -3.86 7.37 -6.28
N LEU A 84 -4.94 8.10 -6.03
CA LEU A 84 -5.33 8.51 -4.68
C LEU A 84 -5.68 7.32 -3.79
N GLY A 85 -6.41 6.33 -4.31
CA GLY A 85 -6.73 5.11 -3.57
C GLY A 85 -5.48 4.33 -3.15
N LEU A 86 -4.51 4.20 -4.06
CA LEU A 86 -3.23 3.55 -3.77
C LEU A 86 -2.42 4.34 -2.74
N ALA A 87 -2.32 5.66 -2.88
CA ALA A 87 -1.63 6.52 -1.92
C ALA A 87 -2.29 6.47 -0.54
N TYR A 88 -3.63 6.46 -0.48
CA TYR A 88 -4.39 6.33 0.76
C TYR A 88 -4.14 4.98 1.44
N MET A 89 -4.16 3.87 0.68
CA MET A 89 -3.82 2.54 1.23
C MET A 89 -2.38 2.48 1.74
N GLY A 90 -1.43 3.06 1.01
CA GLY A 90 -0.03 3.15 1.44
C GLY A 90 0.13 3.95 2.74
N MET A 91 -0.59 5.07 2.85
CA MET A 91 -0.60 5.90 4.05
C MET A 91 -1.26 5.20 5.24
N TRP A 92 -2.42 4.56 5.02
CA TRP A 92 -3.12 3.82 6.06
C TRP A 92 -2.27 2.68 6.63
N ARG A 93 -1.51 1.98 5.77
CA ARG A 93 -0.58 0.93 6.19
C ARG A 93 0.68 1.45 6.89
N ALA A 94 1.08 2.69 6.64
CA ALA A 94 2.21 3.31 7.34
C ALA A 94 1.84 3.74 8.77
N PHE A 95 0.59 4.20 8.98
CA PHE A 95 0.11 4.73 10.27
C PHE A 95 -0.59 3.70 11.17
N ARG A 96 -1.06 2.57 10.64
CA ARG A 96 -1.62 1.44 11.39
C ARG A 96 -0.59 0.36 11.54
#